data_AF-A0A7E4V0V1-F1
#
_entry.id   AF-A0A7E4V0V1-F1
#
_cell.length_a   1.000
_cell.length_b   1.000
_cell.length_c   1.000
_cell.angle_alpha   90.00
_cell.angle_beta   90.00
_cell.angle_gamma   90.00
#
_symmetry.space_group_name_H-M   'P 1'
#
loop_
_entity.id
_entity.type
_entity.pdbx_description
1 polymer ?
#
loop_
_entity_poly.entity_id
_entity_poly.type
_entity_poly.pdbx_seq_one_letter_code
_entity_poly.pdbx_strand_id
1 'polypeptide(L)'
;MLDVGMEMELLYGAENNAPMEFLQLPIPKKPKKARRRRARSEYQKDAANQRERRRMHDLHQSFEALRQLVPVMPFEKRLSRLELLRVAADYITFLRNLLKE
;
A
#
# COMPACT_ATOMS: atom_id res chain seq x y z
N MET A 1 56.14 12.50 -19.92
CA MET A 1 54.81 11.87 -20.03
C MET A 1 54.11 12.62 -21.16
N LEU A 2 53.80 11.91 -22.24
CA LEU A 2 53.78 12.40 -23.60
C LEU A 2 52.73 13.50 -23.87
N ASP A 3 53.20 14.53 -24.57
CA ASP A 3 52.42 15.32 -25.51
C ASP A 3 52.38 14.56 -26.84
N VAL A 4 51.17 14.33 -27.36
CA VAL A 4 50.92 13.93 -28.75
C VAL A 4 49.66 14.66 -29.16
N GLY A 5 49.84 15.64 -30.05
CA GLY A 5 48.77 16.35 -30.74
C GLY A 5 47.73 15.39 -31.34
N MET A 6 46.49 15.86 -31.51
CA MET A 6 46.10 16.51 -32.76
C MET A 6 46.11 15.52 -33.93
N GLU A 7 44.97 15.45 -34.62
CA GLU A 7 44.58 14.52 -35.70
C GLU A 7 43.83 13.29 -35.15
N MET A 8 42.55 13.06 -35.43
CA MET A 8 41.91 13.13 -36.74
C MET A 8 40.43 13.51 -36.60
N GLU A 9 40.14 14.80 -36.78
CA GLU A 9 38.89 15.25 -37.40
C GLU A 9 38.91 14.79 -38.86
N LEU A 10 38.66 13.50 -39.11
CA LEU A 10 38.42 12.90 -40.43
C LEU A 10 37.84 11.49 -40.14
N LEU A 11 36.62 11.10 -40.47
CA LEU A 11 35.68 11.56 -41.48
C LEU A 11 34.28 11.10 -41.06
N TYR A 12 33.32 11.97 -41.34
CA TYR A 12 31.92 11.68 -41.62
C TYR A 12 31.55 10.20 -41.90
N GLY A 13 30.55 9.73 -41.17
CA GLY A 13 29.81 8.49 -41.39
C GLY A 13 28.86 8.30 -40.21
N ALA A 14 27.81 9.12 -40.09
CA ALA A 14 26.46 8.78 -40.51
C ALA A 14 26.06 7.33 -40.17
N GLU A 15 24.95 7.19 -39.44
CA GLU A 15 24.28 5.94 -39.05
C GLU A 15 24.71 5.32 -37.71
N ASN A 16 24.60 6.12 -36.64
CA ASN A 16 24.33 5.54 -35.34
C ASN A 16 22.87 5.81 -34.99
N ASN A 17 22.09 4.74 -34.99
CA ASN A 17 20.75 4.59 -34.42
C ASN A 17 20.55 5.53 -33.21
N ALA A 18 20.10 6.74 -33.47
CA ALA A 18 19.86 7.75 -32.46
C ALA A 18 18.60 7.33 -31.68
N PRO A 19 18.66 7.11 -30.37
CA PRO A 19 17.44 7.20 -29.58
C PRO A 19 16.98 8.66 -29.68
N MET A 20 16.00 8.89 -30.56
CA MET A 20 15.28 10.15 -30.74
C MET A 20 15.13 10.87 -29.41
N GLU A 21 15.75 12.04 -29.26
CA GLU A 21 15.31 13.00 -28.26
C GLU A 21 13.84 13.29 -28.55
N PHE A 22 12.94 12.74 -27.72
CA PHE A 22 11.57 13.19 -27.70
C PHE A 22 11.61 14.68 -27.36
N LEU A 23 11.37 15.53 -28.36
CA LEU A 23 10.99 16.91 -28.13
C LEU A 23 9.82 16.88 -27.14
N GLN A 24 10.12 17.20 -25.88
CA GLN A 24 9.15 17.31 -24.80
C GLN A 24 8.31 18.55 -25.06
N LEU A 25 7.46 18.51 -26.08
CA LEU A 25 6.44 19.54 -26.27
C LEU A 25 5.53 19.48 -25.03
N PRO A 26 5.22 20.63 -24.40
CA PRO A 26 4.42 20.66 -23.19
C PRO A 26 3.02 20.11 -23.51
N ILE A 27 2.70 18.94 -22.96
CA ILE A 27 1.37 18.33 -23.11
C ILE A 27 0.34 19.26 -22.45
N PRO A 28 -0.64 19.81 -23.20
CA PRO A 28 -1.65 20.67 -22.60
C PRO A 28 -2.51 19.88 -21.62
N LYS A 29 -2.36 20.16 -20.33
CA LYS A 29 -3.18 19.58 -19.26
C LYS A 29 -4.61 20.12 -19.42
N LYS A 30 -5.55 19.26 -19.83
CA LYS A 30 -6.98 19.60 -19.97
C LYS A 30 -7.49 20.25 -18.66
N PRO A 31 -8.22 21.38 -18.72
CA PRO A 31 -8.72 22.04 -17.53
C PRO A 31 -9.73 21.11 -16.83
N LYS A 32 -9.40 20.70 -15.61
CA LYS A 32 -10.33 19.95 -14.77
C LYS A 32 -11.50 20.87 -14.44
N LYS A 33 -12.66 20.66 -15.08
CA LYS A 33 -13.90 21.36 -14.74
C LYS A 33 -14.10 21.28 -13.22
N ALA A 34 -14.05 22.41 -12.55
CA ALA A 34 -14.28 22.50 -11.11
C ALA A 34 -15.73 22.13 -10.82
N ARG A 35 -16.01 20.84 -10.56
CA ARG A 35 -17.24 20.45 -9.88
C ARG A 35 -17.21 21.19 -8.55
N ARG A 36 -18.11 22.16 -8.36
CA ARG A 36 -18.44 22.77 -7.06
C ARG A 36 -19.07 21.69 -6.15
N ARG A 37 -18.30 20.67 -5.79
CA ARG A 37 -18.50 19.93 -4.54
C ARG A 37 -18.02 20.90 -3.48
N ARG A 38 -18.89 21.38 -2.59
CA ARG A 38 -18.48 22.15 -1.41
C ARG A 38 -17.34 21.36 -0.76
N ALA A 39 -16.11 21.87 -0.86
CA ALA A 39 -14.96 21.21 -0.28
C ALA A 39 -15.25 21.08 1.22
N ARG A 40 -15.18 19.85 1.77
CA ARG A 40 -15.30 19.68 3.23
C ARG A 40 -14.24 20.54 3.88
N SER A 41 -14.64 21.35 4.86
CA SER A 41 -13.70 22.11 5.68
C SER A 41 -12.72 21.13 6.35
N GLU A 42 -11.48 21.56 6.60
CA GLU A 42 -10.47 20.76 7.29
C GLU A 42 -11.01 20.19 8.61
N TYR A 43 -11.77 20.99 9.36
CA TYR A 43 -12.46 20.54 10.58
C TYR A 43 -13.40 19.34 10.34
N GLN A 44 -14.16 19.35 9.23
CA GLN A 44 -15.06 18.23 8.91
C GLN A 44 -14.29 16.97 8.49
N LYS A 45 -13.11 17.12 7.87
CA LYS A 45 -12.22 16.01 7.54
C LYS A 45 -11.63 15.42 8.81
N ASP A 46 -11.11 16.25 9.72
CA ASP A 46 -10.53 15.81 10.98
C ASP A 46 -11.54 15.10 11.87
N ALA A 47 -12.75 15.65 11.98
CA ALA A 47 -13.84 15.01 12.69
C ALA A 47 -14.19 13.63 12.09
N ALA A 48 -14.17 13.49 10.76
CA ALA A 48 -14.38 12.19 10.10
C ALA A 48 -13.24 11.20 10.37
N ASN A 49 -11.99 11.66 10.27
CA ASN A 49 -10.82 10.84 10.55
C ASN A 49 -10.80 10.35 12.00
N GLN A 50 -11.18 11.20 12.96
CA GLN A 50 -11.27 10.81 14.36
C GLN A 50 -12.34 9.73 14.59
N ARG A 51 -13.50 9.84 13.94
CA ARG A 51 -14.54 8.81 14.01
C ARG A 51 -14.05 7.47 13.45
N GLU A 52 -13.37 7.48 12.31
CA GLU A 52 -12.84 6.24 11.73
C GLU A 52 -11.74 5.62 12.60
N ARG A 53 -10.88 6.44 13.21
CA ARG A 53 -9.88 5.95 14.18
C ARG A 53 -10.55 5.26 15.37
N ARG A 54 -11.62 5.84 15.93
CA ARG A 54 -12.37 5.21 17.03
C ARG A 54 -13.00 3.89 16.59
N ARG A 55 -13.69 3.89 15.44
CA ARG A 55 -14.27 2.66 14.86
C ARG A 55 -13.22 1.55 14.68
N MET A 56 -12.04 1.90 14.16
CA MET A 56 -10.94 0.93 13.99
C MET A 56 -10.35 0.50 15.33
N HIS A 57 -10.25 1.39 16.31
CA HIS A 57 -9.81 1.04 17.66
C HIS A 57 -10.74 0.03 18.31
N ASP A 58 -12.06 0.27 18.26
CA ASP A 58 -13.07 -0.64 18.79
C ASP A 58 -12.98 -2.02 18.11
N LEU A 59 -12.84 -2.04 16.78
CA LEU A 59 -12.62 -3.28 16.03
C LEU A 59 -11.35 -4.02 16.50
N HIS A 60 -10.24 -3.30 16.69
CA HIS A 60 -8.99 -3.90 17.14
C HIS A 60 -9.12 -4.48 18.56
N GLN A 61 -9.82 -3.79 19.46
CA GLN A 61 -10.08 -4.31 20.80
C GLN A 61 -10.86 -5.63 20.75
N SER A 62 -11.89 -5.73 19.91
CA SER A 62 -12.64 -6.98 19.74
C SER A 62 -11.75 -8.13 19.21
N PHE A 63 -10.81 -7.82 18.31
CA PHE A 63 -9.83 -8.81 17.83
C PHE A 63 -8.85 -9.24 18.93
N GLU A 64 -8.41 -8.35 19.82
CA GLU A 64 -7.58 -8.75 20.97
C GLU A 64 -8.36 -9.61 21.97
N ALA A 65 -9.62 -9.27 22.24
CA ALA A 65 -10.48 -10.11 23.08
C ALA A 65 -10.65 -11.51 22.48
N LEU A 66 -10.84 -11.62 21.16
CA LEU A 66 -10.89 -12.90 20.47
C LEU A 66 -9.57 -13.70 20.62
N ARG A 67 -8.41 -13.04 20.53
CA ARG A 67 -7.11 -13.70 20.71
C ARG A 67 -6.94 -14.34 22.09
N GLN A 68 -7.52 -13.74 23.12
CA GLN A 68 -7.45 -14.29 24.48
C GLN A 68 -8.28 -15.57 24.64
N LEU A 69 -9.29 -15.77 23.80
CA LEU A 69 -10.18 -16.93 23.84
C LEU A 69 -9.74 -18.08 22.92
N VAL A 70 -9.00 -17.75 21.86
CA VAL A 70 -8.51 -18.75 20.90
C VAL A 70 -7.23 -19.40 21.45
N PRO A 71 -7.17 -20.73 21.53
CA PRO A 71 -5.96 -21.41 22.00
C PRO A 71 -4.82 -21.22 21.01
N VAL A 72 -3.68 -20.73 21.51
CA VAL A 72 -2.41 -20.57 20.80
C VAL A 72 -1.25 -20.94 21.72
N MET A 73 -0.14 -21.40 21.13
CA MET A 73 1.03 -21.75 21.94
C MET A 73 1.66 -20.49 22.54
N PRO A 74 2.20 -20.55 23.78
CA PRO A 74 2.71 -19.38 24.49
C PRO A 74 3.90 -18.66 23.79
N PHE A 75 4.59 -19.33 22.86
CA PHE A 75 5.71 -18.76 22.09
C PHE A 75 5.38 -18.56 20.60
N GLU A 76 4.13 -18.78 20.19
CA GLU A 76 3.73 -18.57 18.81
C GLU A 76 3.65 -17.08 18.46
N LYS A 77 3.98 -16.79 17.21
CA LYS A 77 3.79 -15.46 16.62
C LYS A 77 2.31 -15.05 16.72
N ARG A 78 2.05 -13.75 16.92
CA ARG A 78 0.68 -13.20 16.85
C ARG A 78 0.04 -13.52 15.49
N LEU A 79 -1.12 -14.18 15.55
CA LEU A 79 -1.94 -14.49 14.37
C LEU A 79 -2.39 -13.22 13.64
N SER A 80 -2.37 -13.25 12.31
CA SER A 80 -3.04 -12.26 11.47
C SER A 80 -4.56 -12.32 11.66
N ARG A 81 -5.30 -11.31 11.17
CA ARG A 81 -6.76 -11.27 11.32
C ARG A 81 -7.45 -12.46 10.64
N LEU A 82 -6.98 -12.84 9.46
CA LEU A 82 -7.56 -13.97 8.73
C LEU A 82 -7.29 -15.28 9.44
N GLU A 83 -6.05 -15.50 9.88
CA GLU A 83 -5.66 -16.70 10.63
C GLU A 83 -6.47 -16.81 11.92
N LEU A 84 -6.59 -15.72 12.69
CA LEU A 84 -7.35 -15.73 13.94
C LEU A 84 -8.81 -16.12 13.71
N LEU A 85 -9.45 -15.61 12.66
CA LEU A 85 -10.83 -15.97 12.33
C LEU A 85 -10.97 -17.44 11.94
N ARG A 86 -10.01 -17.99 11.18
CA ARG A 86 -9.99 -19.41 10.81
C ARG A 86 -9.86 -20.29 12.05
N VAL A 87 -8.82 -20.06 12.85
CA VAL A 87 -8.55 -20.86 14.07
C VAL A 87 -9.72 -20.75 15.05
N ALA A 88 -10.35 -19.58 15.20
CA ALA A 88 -11.53 -19.43 16.04
C ALA A 88 -12.71 -20.29 15.57
N ALA A 89 -12.99 -20.31 14.26
CA ALA A 89 -14.07 -21.13 13.71
C ALA A 89 -13.81 -22.63 13.86
N ASP A 90 -12.56 -23.04 13.64
CA ASP A 90 -12.11 -24.42 13.83
C ASP A 90 -12.23 -24.82 15.31
N TYR A 91 -11.85 -23.93 16.23
CA TYR A 91 -11.94 -24.18 17.67
C TYR A 91 -13.39 -24.31 18.15
N ILE A 92 -14.32 -23.48 17.67
CA ILE A 92 -15.76 -23.64 17.94
C ILE A 92 -16.25 -25.02 17.46
N THR A 93 -15.81 -25.45 16.28
CA THR A 93 -16.19 -26.75 15.71
C THR A 93 -15.62 -27.90 16.53
N PHE A 94 -14.35 -27.80 16.94
CA PHE A 94 -13.69 -28.76 17.82
C PHE A 94 -14.45 -28.92 19.14
N LEU A 95 -14.73 -27.81 19.83
CA LEU A 95 -15.48 -27.83 21.10
C LEU A 95 -16.88 -28.43 20.94
N ARG A 96 -17.57 -28.15 19.83
CA ARG A 96 -18.88 -28.74 19.52
C ARG A 96 -18.83 -30.25 19.29
N ASN A 97 -17.74 -30.77 18.73
CA ASN A 97 -17.57 -32.20 18.53
C ASN A 97 -17.22 -32.90 19.84
N LEU A 98 -16.34 -32.30 20.66
CA LEU A 98 -15.97 -32.82 21.97
C LEU A 98 -17.18 -33.01 22.90
N LEU A 99 -18.20 -32.14 22.80
CA LEU A 99 -19.42 -32.25 23.60
C LEU A 99 -20.43 -33.29 23.09
N LYS A 100 -20.22 -33.87 21.90
CA LYS A 100 -21.09 -34.91 21.34
C LYS A 100 -20.59 -36.33 21.64
N GLU A 101 -19.34 -36.44 22.09
CA GLU A 101 -18.73 -37.66 22.62
C GLU A 101 -19.11 -37.84 24.10
#